data_AF-A0A061PAF9-F1
#
_entry.id   AF-A0A061PAF9-F1
#
_cell.length_a   1.000
_cell.length_b   1.000
_cell.length_c   1.000
_cell.angle_alpha   90.00
_cell.angle_beta   90.00
_cell.angle_gamma   90.00
#
_symmetry.space_group_name_H-M   'P 1'
#
loop_
_entity.id
_entity.type
_entity.pdbx_description
1 polymer ?
#
loop_
_entity_poly.entity_id
_entity_poly.type
_entity_poly.pdbx_seq_one_letter_code
_entity_poly.pdbx_strand_id
1 'polypeptide(L)' 'MKSKTACSGYEYWEDYYVKSNEQPMNYTELMEKAMHQSHGYSTGEYHADVEKIIEVEKKREEEYNHVKRINEQL' A
#
# COMPACT_ATOMS: atom_id res chain seq x y z
N MET A 1 -5.59 34.69 -38.32
CA MET A 1 -4.34 33.91 -38.43
C MET A 1 -3.44 34.21 -37.24
N LYS A 2 -3.32 33.24 -36.33
CA LYS A 2 -2.10 32.79 -35.65
C LYS A 2 -2.45 31.43 -35.03
N SER A 3 -2.05 30.39 -35.76
CA SER A 3 -1.99 29.01 -35.30
C SER A 3 -1.05 28.90 -34.11
N LYS A 4 -1.44 28.17 -33.06
CA LYS A 4 -0.55 27.23 -32.36
C LYS A 4 -1.39 26.09 -31.77
N THR A 5 -1.18 24.92 -32.33
CA THR A 5 -1.43 23.61 -31.75
C THR A 5 -0.74 23.50 -30.40
N ALA A 6 -1.45 23.00 -29.39
CA ALA A 6 -0.85 22.23 -28.30
C ALA A 6 -1.97 21.42 -27.63
N CYS A 7 -2.04 20.12 -27.94
CA CYS A 7 -2.62 19.16 -27.01
C CYS A 7 -1.82 19.25 -25.71
N SER A 8 -2.36 19.87 -24.67
CA SER A 8 -1.80 19.79 -23.32
C SER A 8 -2.76 18.95 -22.48
N GLY A 9 -2.70 17.64 -22.66
CA GLY A 9 -3.45 16.66 -21.88
C GLY A 9 -2.69 16.18 -20.64
N TYR A 10 -1.74 16.96 -20.13
CA TYR A 10 -0.77 16.53 -19.11
C TYR A 10 -0.66 17.46 -17.90
N GLU A 11 -1.70 18.23 -17.60
CA GLU A 11 -1.78 19.07 -16.38
C GLU A 11 -3.01 18.73 -15.52
N TYR A 12 -3.39 17.44 -15.47
CA TYR A 12 -4.57 17.00 -14.70
C TYR A 12 -4.30 15.87 -13.71
N TRP A 13 -3.05 15.40 -13.62
CA TRP A 13 -2.69 14.24 -12.79
C TRP A 13 -1.96 14.61 -11.49
N GLU A 14 -1.36 15.80 -11.39
CA GLU A 14 -0.60 16.20 -10.20
C GLU A 14 -1.52 16.53 -9.01
N ASP A 15 -2.71 17.10 -9.26
CA ASP A 15 -3.70 17.42 -8.23
C ASP A 15 -4.42 16.18 -7.66
N TYR A 16 -4.43 15.06 -8.39
CA TYR A 16 -5.13 13.84 -7.95
C TYR A 16 -4.31 13.01 -6.95
N TYR A 17 -3.00 13.27 -6.83
CA TYR A 17 -2.09 12.48 -6.01
C TYR A 17 -1.86 13.05 -4.60
N VAL A 18 -2.18 14.33 -4.37
CA VAL A 18 -1.90 15.01 -3.08
C VAL A 18 -3.09 14.96 -2.11
N LYS A 19 -4.32 14.70 -2.58
CA LYS A 19 -5.55 14.74 -1.76
C LYS A 19 -5.82 13.51 -0.88
N SER A 20 -5.09 12.41 -1.03
CA SER A 20 -5.38 11.16 -0.30
C SER A 20 -4.80 11.07 1.11
N ASN A 21 -3.90 11.99 1.50
CA ASN A 21 -3.10 11.83 2.72
C ASN A 21 -3.71 12.48 3.98
N GLU A 22 -4.88 13.10 3.86
CA GLU A 22 -5.58 13.76 4.99
C GLU A 22 -6.92 13.11 5.36
N GLN A 23 -7.26 11.97 4.74
CA GLN A 23 -8.40 11.19 5.22
C GLN A 23 -7.95 10.44 6.48
N PRO A 24 -8.58 10.63 7.65
CA PRO A 24 -8.33 9.76 8.79
C PRO A 24 -8.63 8.33 8.31
N MET A 25 -7.59 7.49 8.30
CA MET A 25 -7.73 6.08 7.94
C MET A 25 -8.68 5.45 8.95
N ASN A 26 -9.95 5.35 8.58
CA ASN A 26 -10.97 4.68 9.39
C ASN A 26 -10.70 3.18 9.30
N TYR A 27 -9.76 2.70 10.10
CA TYR A 27 -9.47 1.29 10.22
C TYR A 27 -10.72 0.60 10.77
N THR A 28 -11.23 -0.38 10.03
CA THR A 28 -12.35 -1.17 10.52
C THR A 28 -11.89 -1.98 11.74
N GLU A 29 -12.79 -2.25 12.67
CA GLU A 29 -12.48 -3.13 13.81
C GLU A 29 -11.96 -4.50 13.35
N LEU A 30 -12.38 -4.95 12.16
CA LEU A 30 -11.91 -6.20 11.58
C LEU A 30 -10.44 -6.13 11.20
N MET A 31 -9.99 -5.03 10.57
CA MET A 31 -8.58 -4.81 10.25
C MET A 31 -7.75 -4.76 11.53
N GLU A 32 -8.25 -4.04 12.53
CA GLU A 32 -7.57 -3.88 13.81
C GLU A 32 -7.40 -5.22 14.54
N LYS A 33 -8.44 -6.07 14.53
CA LYS A 33 -8.38 -7.43 15.06
C LYS A 33 -7.42 -8.32 14.27
N ALA A 34 -7.46 -8.25 12.94
CA ALA A 34 -6.58 -9.06 12.09
C ALA A 34 -5.10 -8.70 12.32
N MET A 35 -4.77 -7.40 12.36
CA MET A 35 -3.40 -6.93 12.60
C MET A 35 -2.90 -7.36 13.98
N HIS A 36 -3.72 -7.19 15.03
CA HIS A 36 -3.36 -7.67 16.37
C HIS A 36 -3.15 -9.19 16.42
N GLN A 37 -4.02 -9.97 15.78
CA GLN A 37 -3.92 -11.44 15.81
C GLN A 37 -2.72 -11.97 15.01
N SER A 38 -2.42 -11.37 13.86
CA SER A 38 -1.37 -11.84 12.96
C SER A 38 0.02 -11.30 13.31
N HIS A 39 0.10 -10.07 13.81
CA HIS A 39 1.35 -9.33 13.96
C HIS A 39 1.58 -8.74 15.36
N GLY A 40 0.57 -8.74 16.23
CA GLY A 40 0.71 -8.32 17.63
C GLY A 40 0.67 -6.81 17.88
N TYR A 41 0.29 -6.01 16.88
CA TYR A 41 0.15 -4.56 16.99
C TYR A 41 -1.06 -4.04 16.21
N SER A 42 -1.49 -2.83 16.55
CA SER A 42 -2.59 -2.12 15.91
C SER A 42 -2.26 -1.69 14.48
N THR A 43 -3.31 -1.37 13.72
CA THR A 43 -3.16 -0.81 12.37
C THR A 43 -2.50 0.57 12.43
N GLY A 44 -2.80 1.37 13.45
CA GLY A 44 -2.15 2.66 13.68
C GLY A 44 -0.66 2.54 13.97
N GLU A 45 -0.28 1.60 14.84
CA GLU A 45 1.13 1.33 15.15
C GLU A 45 1.92 0.79 13.96
N TYR A 46 1.28 0.01 13.10
CA TYR A 46 1.87 -0.46 11.85
C TYR A 46 2.22 0.70 10.92
N HIS A 47 1.29 1.65 10.72
CA HIS A 47 1.52 2.79 9.83
C HIS A 47 2.46 3.85 10.39
N ALA A 48 2.60 3.93 11.72
CA ALA A 48 3.50 4.87 12.39
C ALA A 48 4.97 4.47 12.31
N ASP A 49 5.28 3.21 11.99
CA ASP A 49 6.63 2.64 12.07
C ASP A 49 6.99 1.87 10.79
N VAL A 50 7.93 2.44 10.03
CA VAL A 50 8.42 1.86 8.77
C VAL A 50 9.08 0.49 8.99
N GLU A 51 9.71 0.26 10.14
CA GLU A 51 10.37 -1.02 10.41
C GLU A 51 9.35 -2.16 10.50
N LYS A 52 8.18 -1.89 11.09
CA LYS A 52 7.07 -2.87 11.17
C LYS A 52 6.50 -3.18 9.79
N ILE A 53 6.41 -2.18 8.91
CA ILE A 53 6.00 -2.39 7.51
C ILE A 53 6.98 -3.33 6.81
N ILE A 54 8.28 -3.07 6.95
CA ILE A 54 9.32 -3.89 6.34
C ILE A 54 9.27 -5.34 6.86
N GLU A 55 9.05 -5.54 8.16
CA GLU A 55 8.95 -6.87 8.76
C GLU A 55 7.79 -7.70 8.17
N VAL A 56 6.60 -7.09 8.03
CA VAL A 56 5.44 -7.75 7.44
C VAL A 56 5.69 -8.13 5.99
N GLU A 57 6.23 -7.22 5.19
CA GLU A 57 6.46 -7.46 3.76
C GLU A 57 7.54 -8.53 3.53
N LYS A 58 8.59 -8.58 4.37
CA LYS A 58 9.57 -9.67 4.33
C LYS A 58 8.93 -11.03 4.58
N LYS A 59 8.08 -11.14 5.61
CA LYS A 59 7.37 -12.38 5.92
C LYS A 59 6.44 -12.81 4.77
N ARG A 60 5.72 -11.86 4.17
CA ARG A 60 4.86 -12.10 2.99
C ARG A 60 5.67 -12.60 1.80
N GLU A 61 6.85 -12.01 1.56
CA GLU A 61 7.75 -12.45 0.50
C GLU A 61 8.27 -13.88 0.74
N GLU A 62 8.65 -14.22 1.98
CA GLU A 62 9.08 -15.58 2.34
C GLU A 62 7.98 -16.62 2.12
N GLU A 63 6.75 -16.32 2.55
CA GLU A 63 5.58 -17.19 2.34
C GLU A 63 5.27 -17.37 0.86
N TYR A 64 5.28 -16.28 0.08
CA TYR A 64 5.10 -16.33 -1.37
C TYR A 64 6.17 -17.21 -2.05
N ASN A 65 7.44 -16.99 -1.70
CA ASN A 65 8.57 -17.77 -2.25
C ASN A 65 8.50 -19.25 -1.87
N HIS A 66 8.04 -19.57 -0.65
CA HIS A 66 7.83 -20.95 -0.23
C HIS A 66 6.77 -21.65 -1.08
N VAL A 67 5.59 -21.02 -1.23
CA VAL A 67 4.49 -21.56 -2.05
C VAL A 67 4.90 -21.67 -3.52
N LYS A 68 5.58 -20.67 -4.05
CA LYS A 68 6.09 -20.67 -5.43
C LYS A 68 7.01 -21.86 -5.70
N ARG A 69 7.98 -22.12 -4.80
CA ARG A 69 8.89 -23.27 -4.93
C ARG A 69 8.15 -24.61 -4.93
N ILE A 70 7.12 -24.75 -4.09
CA ILE A 70 6.30 -25.98 -4.06
C ILE A 70 5.57 -26.15 -5.39
N ASN A 71 4.97 -25.08 -5.93
CA ASN A 71 4.25 -25.14 -7.21
C ASN A 71 5.16 -25.43 -8.40
N GLU A 72 6.42 -24.99 -8.38
CA GLU A 72 7.41 -25.29 -9.42
C GLU A 72 7.93 -26.74 -9.36
N GLN A 73 7.68 -27.46 -8.26
CA GLN A 73 8.08 -28.85 -8.06
C GLN A 73 6.96 -29.87 -8.34
N LEU A 74 5.75 -29.41 -8.65
CA LEU A 74 4.59 -30.22 -9.06
C LEU A 74 4.52 -30.37 -10.59
#